data_AF-A0A4Q4ZUW3-F1
#
_entry.id   AF-A0A4Q4ZUW3-F1
#
_cell.length_a   1.000
_cell.length_b   1.000
_cell.length_c   1.000
_cell.angle_alpha   90.00
_cell.angle_beta   90.00
_cell.angle_gamma   90.00
#
_symmetry.space_group_name_H-M   'P 1'
#
loop_
_entity.id
_entity.type
_entity.pdbx_description
1 polymer ?
#
loop_
_entity_poly.entity_id
_entity_poly.type
_entity_poly.pdbx_seq_one_letter_code
_entity_poly.pdbx_strand_id
1 'polypeptide(L)'
;MKPQIAISLSMAIAGAYGASCPPSITAQVPGPYHRGTMQALHKRLLSCPDVRSLDLSVAPEGCSAWPDRWNLPFRLAGGERYPALTSLTLGGYRFDHSDWEDVQPDKYGGILNWINFHGTEKYVRLWMDTPADRRHLRNLELWLEAMDWSALEVLELRGGVEGYFADLAPPHLTGLKHLAVEEGWKQNKSTIPRLLASLPDSVHLQSLA
;
A
#
# COMPACT_ATOMS: atom_id res chain seq x y z
N MET A 1 27.83 -10.86 11.78
CA MET A 1 26.74 -10.66 12.75
C MET A 1 25.41 -10.82 12.02
N LYS A 2 24.54 -11.75 12.44
CA LYS A 2 23.22 -11.96 11.83
C LYS A 2 22.25 -10.92 12.42
N PRO A 3 21.62 -10.04 11.63
CA PRO A 3 20.61 -9.14 12.16
C PRO A 3 19.27 -9.89 12.28
N GLN A 4 18.65 -9.73 13.44
CA GLN A 4 17.33 -10.25 13.75
C GLN A 4 16.26 -9.34 13.13
N ILE A 5 15.25 -9.97 12.54
CA ILE A 5 14.00 -9.34 12.12
C ILE A 5 13.29 -8.81 13.37
N ALA A 6 13.05 -7.51 13.46
CA ALA A 6 12.14 -6.95 14.44
C ALA A 6 10.78 -6.71 13.78
N ILE A 7 9.99 -7.78 13.62
CA ILE A 7 8.54 -7.62 13.67
C ILE A 7 8.27 -7.37 15.16
N SER A 8 8.14 -6.11 15.54
CA SER A 8 7.71 -5.79 16.90
C SER A 8 6.24 -6.20 17.01
N LEU A 9 6.01 -7.46 17.41
CA LEU A 9 4.76 -7.82 18.04
C LEU A 9 4.74 -7.10 19.38
N SER A 10 3.84 -6.14 19.56
CA SER A 10 3.35 -5.82 20.90
C SER A 10 2.60 -7.07 21.41
N MET A 11 3.36 -8.05 21.89
CA MET A 11 2.84 -9.24 22.55
C MET A 11 2.38 -8.84 23.95
N ALA A 12 1.06 -8.82 24.16
CA ALA A 12 0.52 -9.32 25.42
C ALA A 12 0.42 -10.86 25.31
N ILE A 13 1.57 -11.50 25.57
CA ILE A 13 1.83 -12.83 26.14
C ILE A 13 1.24 -14.11 25.47
N ALA A 14 2.21 -14.98 25.14
CA ALA A 14 2.24 -16.46 25.18
C ALA A 14 1.77 -17.28 23.97
N GLY A 15 2.78 -17.83 23.28
CA GLY A 15 2.88 -19.29 23.16
C GLY A 15 2.44 -19.93 21.85
N ALA A 16 3.36 -20.72 21.30
CA ALA A 16 3.18 -21.80 20.33
C ALA A 16 3.18 -21.44 18.84
N TYR A 17 3.93 -22.28 18.10
CA TYR A 17 3.71 -22.60 16.70
C TYR A 17 2.24 -23.03 16.50
N GLY A 18 1.40 -22.04 16.25
CA GLY A 18 0.03 -22.12 15.79
C GLY A 18 -0.22 -20.81 15.08
N ALA A 19 -0.54 -20.87 13.79
CA ALA A 19 -0.69 -19.69 12.95
C ALA A 19 -1.94 -18.89 13.31
N SER A 20 -1.96 -18.24 14.48
CA SER A 20 -2.99 -17.26 14.81
C SER A 20 -2.63 -15.95 14.13
N CYS A 21 -3.57 -15.43 13.34
CA CYS A 21 -3.44 -14.13 12.73
C CYS A 21 -3.52 -13.05 13.81
N PRO A 22 -2.51 -12.16 13.92
CA PRO A 22 -2.57 -11.09 14.90
C PRO A 22 -3.67 -10.10 14.49
N PRO A 23 -4.35 -9.46 15.45
CA PRO A 23 -5.35 -8.44 15.14
C PRO A 23 -4.73 -7.17 14.55
N SER A 24 -3.42 -6.96 14.71
CA SER A 24 -2.68 -5.82 14.18
C SER A 24 -1.37 -6.26 13.54
N ILE A 25 -1.01 -5.63 12.42
CA ILE A 25 0.26 -5.83 11.72
C ILE A 25 0.99 -4.48 11.68
N THR A 26 2.24 -4.49 12.13
CA THR A 26 3.17 -3.36 11.93
C THR A 26 4.28 -3.81 11.00
N ALA A 27 4.47 -3.06 9.91
CA ALA A 27 5.47 -3.32 8.89
C ALA A 27 6.29 -2.05 8.63
N GLN A 28 7.55 -2.08 9.07
CA GLN A 28 8.53 -1.09 8.69
C GLN A 28 9.35 -1.65 7.54
N VAL A 29 9.33 -0.96 6.41
CA VAL A 29 10.05 -1.33 5.21
C VAL A 29 11.29 -0.43 5.18
N PRO A 30 12.48 -0.95 5.54
CA PRO A 30 13.71 -0.18 5.53
C PRO A 30 14.22 -0.14 4.08
N GLY A 31 14.86 0.95 3.67
CA GLY A 31 15.20 1.32 2.28
C GLY A 31 15.95 0.28 1.39
N PRO A 32 16.83 0.68 0.45
CA PRO A 32 17.05 -0.01 -0.84
C PRO A 32 17.72 -1.41 -0.81
N TYR A 33 17.82 -2.08 0.35
CA TYR A 33 18.49 -3.37 0.50
C TYR A 33 17.66 -4.46 1.20
N HIS A 34 16.38 -4.20 1.53
CA HIS A 34 15.53 -5.16 2.25
C HIS A 34 14.48 -5.83 1.34
N ARG A 35 14.95 -6.82 0.57
CA ARG A 35 14.07 -7.60 -0.32
C ARG A 35 13.01 -8.37 0.46
N GLY A 36 11.77 -8.33 -0.02
CA GLY A 36 10.70 -9.27 0.37
C GLY A 36 9.72 -8.78 1.42
N THR A 37 9.90 -7.60 2.02
CA THR A 37 9.02 -7.11 3.10
C THR A 37 7.60 -6.82 2.59
N MET A 38 7.44 -6.15 1.45
CA MET A 38 6.11 -5.90 0.85
C MET A 38 5.42 -7.19 0.40
N GLN A 39 6.18 -8.14 -0.16
CA GLN A 39 5.64 -9.44 -0.56
C GLN A 39 5.21 -10.29 0.65
N ALA A 40 5.98 -10.25 1.75
CA ALA A 40 5.62 -10.93 2.99
C ALA A 40 4.37 -10.31 3.62
N LEU A 41 4.27 -8.97 3.64
CA LEU A 41 3.09 -8.26 4.13
C LEU A 41 1.85 -8.61 3.29
N HIS A 42 1.95 -8.56 1.98
CA HIS A 42 0.88 -8.94 1.06
C HIS A 42 0.40 -10.38 1.28
N LYS A 43 1.33 -11.36 1.36
CA LYS A 43 1.00 -12.75 1.68
C LYS A 43 0.33 -12.88 3.05
N ARG A 44 0.74 -12.07 4.03
CA ARG A 44 0.13 -12.07 5.36
C ARG A 44 -1.30 -11.55 5.32
N LEU A 45 -1.55 -10.43 4.64
CA LEU A 45 -2.91 -9.88 4.49
C LEU A 45 -3.84 -10.85 3.75
N LEU A 46 -3.35 -11.56 2.74
CA LEU A 46 -4.12 -12.60 2.04
C LEU A 46 -4.44 -13.83 2.91
N SER A 47 -3.60 -14.15 3.89
CA SER A 47 -3.74 -15.35 4.73
C SER A 47 -4.40 -15.07 6.08
N CYS A 48 -4.62 -13.81 6.44
CA CYS A 48 -5.09 -13.41 7.76
C CYS A 48 -6.37 -12.58 7.72
N PRO A 49 -7.56 -13.21 7.72
CA PRO A 49 -8.84 -12.53 7.62
C PRO A 49 -9.23 -11.74 8.89
N ASP A 50 -8.62 -12.06 10.03
CA ASP A 50 -8.97 -11.45 11.33
C ASP A 50 -8.17 -10.18 11.66
N VAL A 51 -7.24 -9.78 10.79
CA VAL A 51 -6.47 -8.55 11.00
C VAL A 51 -7.42 -7.36 10.89
N ARG A 52 -7.32 -6.43 11.84
CA ARG A 52 -8.12 -5.21 11.90
C ARG A 52 -7.31 -3.94 11.73
N SER A 53 -6.00 -4.01 11.98
CA SER A 53 -5.12 -2.85 11.93
C SER A 53 -3.86 -3.12 11.12
N LEU A 54 -3.46 -2.13 10.32
CA LEU A 54 -2.19 -2.13 9.59
C LEU A 54 -1.47 -0.79 9.82
N ASP A 55 -0.25 -0.83 10.36
CA ASP A 55 0.70 0.29 10.31
C ASP A 55 1.84 -0.08 9.35
N LEU A 56 1.86 0.56 8.19
CA LEU A 56 2.86 0.37 7.15
C LEU A 56 3.65 1.66 6.97
N SER A 57 4.95 1.59 7.20
CA SER A 57 5.88 2.71 6.96
C SER A 57 6.98 2.29 5.98
N VAL A 58 7.00 2.90 4.81
CA VAL A 58 7.96 2.68 3.73
C VAL A 58 8.98 3.82 3.72
N ALA A 59 10.27 3.49 3.77
CA ALA A 59 11.33 4.49 3.70
C ALA A 59 11.30 5.28 2.37
N PRO A 60 11.68 6.58 2.35
CA PRO A 60 11.67 7.42 1.15
C PRO A 60 12.45 6.82 -0.03
N GLU A 61 13.56 6.14 0.27
CA GLU A 61 14.44 5.53 -0.72
C GLU A 61 13.83 4.29 -1.41
N GLY A 62 12.71 3.77 -0.87
CA GLY A 62 12.05 2.56 -1.37
C GLY A 62 12.81 1.30 -1.00
N CYS A 63 12.09 0.18 -0.91
CA CYS A 63 12.56 -0.98 -0.15
C CYS A 63 12.78 -2.25 -0.98
N SER A 64 12.69 -2.17 -2.29
CA SER A 64 13.02 -3.30 -3.15
C SER A 64 13.96 -2.87 -4.28
N ALA A 65 14.60 -3.85 -4.90
CA ALA A 65 15.05 -3.61 -6.27
C ALA A 65 13.83 -3.17 -7.09
N TRP A 66 14.05 -2.23 -8.01
CA TRP A 66 13.02 -1.84 -8.97
C TRP A 66 12.39 -3.12 -9.59
N PRO A 67 11.04 -3.24 -9.69
CA PRO A 67 10.03 -2.18 -9.60
C PRO A 67 9.29 -2.01 -8.24
N ASP A 68 9.32 -2.97 -7.31
CA ASP A 68 8.34 -3.07 -6.19
C ASP A 68 8.60 -2.15 -4.98
N ARG A 69 9.12 -0.95 -5.24
CA ARG A 69 9.85 -0.18 -4.21
C ARG A 69 8.95 0.39 -3.12
N TRP A 70 7.68 0.63 -3.39
CA TRP A 70 6.78 1.37 -2.50
C TRP A 70 5.34 0.84 -2.40
N ASN A 71 5.02 -0.28 -3.05
CA ASN A 71 3.64 -0.74 -3.22
C ASN A 71 3.45 -2.22 -2.89
N LEU A 72 2.22 -2.57 -2.51
CA LEU A 72 1.84 -3.96 -2.35
C LEU A 72 1.77 -4.59 -3.76
N PRO A 73 2.29 -5.82 -3.94
CA PRO A 73 2.36 -6.47 -5.24
C PRO A 73 0.99 -7.06 -5.64
N PHE A 74 -0.01 -6.18 -5.82
CA PHE A 74 -1.33 -6.57 -6.26
C PHE A 74 -1.30 -7.21 -7.66
N ARG A 75 -2.16 -8.19 -7.87
CA ARG A 75 -2.37 -8.75 -9.21
C ARG A 75 -3.23 -7.79 -10.03
N LEU A 76 -2.72 -7.34 -11.18
CA LEU A 76 -3.53 -6.55 -12.11
C LEU A 76 -4.79 -7.27 -12.58
N ALA A 77 -4.79 -8.61 -12.64
CA ALA A 77 -5.97 -9.41 -12.93
C ALA A 77 -7.07 -9.32 -11.84
N GLY A 78 -6.75 -8.78 -10.66
CA GLY A 78 -7.64 -8.72 -9.51
C GLY A 78 -7.83 -10.10 -8.83
N GLY A 79 -8.94 -10.22 -8.07
CA GLY A 79 -9.33 -11.45 -7.38
C GLY A 79 -8.67 -11.64 -6.00
N GLU A 80 -7.86 -10.68 -5.56
CA GLU A 80 -7.28 -10.66 -4.23
C GLU A 80 -8.27 -10.08 -3.22
N ARG A 81 -8.24 -10.61 -1.99
CA ARG A 81 -9.10 -10.15 -0.89
C ARG A 81 -8.28 -10.03 0.38
N TYR A 82 -8.26 -8.82 0.92
CA TYR A 82 -7.70 -8.49 2.22
C TYR A 82 -8.81 -8.42 3.26
N PRO A 83 -8.46 -8.56 4.55
CA PRO A 83 -9.38 -8.30 5.64
C PRO A 83 -9.89 -6.86 5.62
N ALA A 84 -11.14 -6.67 6.03
CA ALA A 84 -11.72 -5.35 6.24
C ALA A 84 -11.08 -4.72 7.50
N LEU A 85 -10.14 -3.81 7.26
CA LEU A 85 -9.42 -3.10 8.31
C LEU A 85 -10.32 -2.02 8.93
N THR A 86 -10.20 -1.84 10.24
CA THR A 86 -10.81 -0.74 10.98
C THR A 86 -9.81 0.41 11.19
N SER A 87 -8.51 0.12 11.14
CA SER A 87 -7.44 1.11 11.30
C SER A 87 -6.34 0.91 10.27
N LEU A 88 -5.97 1.99 9.58
CA LEU A 88 -4.93 1.99 8.56
C LEU A 88 -4.01 3.19 8.75
N THR A 89 -2.72 2.91 8.95
CA THR A 89 -1.67 3.91 9.02
C THR A 89 -0.67 3.67 7.91
N LEU A 90 -0.42 4.70 7.10
CA LEU A 90 0.44 4.62 5.92
C LEU A 90 1.46 5.74 5.92
N GLY A 91 2.74 5.38 5.84
CA GLY A 91 3.84 6.30 5.55
C GLY A 91 4.58 5.89 4.29
N GLY A 92 4.71 6.81 3.33
CA GLY A 92 5.50 6.58 2.11
C GLY A 92 4.93 5.54 1.12
N TYR A 93 3.67 5.12 1.28
CA TYR A 93 2.98 4.28 0.31
C TYR A 93 2.60 5.09 -0.93
N ARG A 94 2.77 4.51 -2.14
CA ARG A 94 2.48 5.20 -3.40
C ARG A 94 1.16 4.74 -4.03
N PHE A 95 0.15 5.60 -3.99
CA PHE A 95 -1.19 5.29 -4.51
C PHE A 95 -1.27 5.43 -6.04
N ASP A 96 -0.58 6.41 -6.61
CA ASP A 96 -0.62 6.73 -8.04
C ASP A 96 0.17 5.81 -8.97
N HIS A 97 0.90 4.84 -8.41
CA HIS A 97 1.83 4.01 -9.17
C HIS A 97 1.11 2.90 -9.95
N SER A 98 1.61 2.64 -11.16
CA SER A 98 1.10 1.62 -12.08
C SER A 98 2.21 0.67 -12.50
N ASP A 99 2.04 -0.61 -12.18
CA ASP A 99 2.91 -1.70 -12.63
C ASP A 99 2.91 -1.83 -14.17
N TRP A 100 1.80 -1.50 -14.83
CA TRP A 100 1.69 -1.56 -16.29
C TRP A 100 2.48 -0.45 -16.99
N GLU A 101 2.47 0.76 -16.43
CA GLU A 101 3.27 1.86 -16.98
C GLU A 101 4.77 1.56 -16.82
N ASP A 102 5.18 0.91 -15.74
CA ASP A 102 6.59 0.60 -15.45
C ASP A 102 7.17 -0.51 -16.33
N VAL A 103 6.33 -1.41 -16.83
CA VAL A 103 6.75 -2.48 -17.73
C VAL A 103 6.86 -2.04 -19.19
N GLN A 104 6.57 -0.79 -19.55
CA GLN A 104 6.66 -0.35 -20.95
C GLN A 104 8.11 -0.34 -21.46
N PRO A 105 8.43 -1.02 -22.59
CA PRO A 105 9.79 -1.11 -23.14
C PRO A 105 10.45 0.25 -23.41
N ASP A 106 9.66 1.27 -23.75
CA ASP A 106 10.15 2.61 -24.06
C ASP A 106 10.87 3.26 -22.87
N LYS A 107 10.51 2.90 -21.63
CA LYS A 107 11.20 3.36 -20.41
C LYS A 107 12.65 2.83 -20.29
N TYR A 108 13.02 1.82 -21.07
CA TYR A 108 14.36 1.17 -21.03
C TYR A 108 15.20 1.50 -22.27
N GLY A 109 14.74 2.41 -23.13
CA GLY A 109 15.40 2.66 -24.41
C GLY A 109 15.22 1.48 -25.39
N GLY A 110 14.13 0.72 -25.24
CA GLY A 110 13.73 -0.32 -26.18
C GLY A 110 13.73 -1.74 -25.61
N ILE A 111 13.17 -2.66 -26.40
CA ILE A 111 12.87 -4.04 -25.98
C ILE A 111 14.12 -4.85 -25.58
N LEU A 112 15.28 -4.63 -26.20
CA LEU A 112 16.50 -5.38 -25.87
C LEU A 112 17.03 -5.04 -24.47
N ASN A 113 17.00 -3.77 -24.09
CA ASN A 113 17.40 -3.33 -22.75
C ASN A 113 16.37 -3.75 -21.69
N TRP A 114 15.09 -3.75 -22.05
CA TRP A 114 14.02 -4.26 -21.20
C TRP A 114 14.17 -5.77 -20.93
N ILE A 115 14.48 -6.59 -21.95
CA ILE A 115 14.70 -8.04 -21.80
C ILE A 115 15.95 -8.32 -20.95
N ASN A 116 17.02 -7.55 -21.12
CA ASN A 116 18.26 -7.69 -20.35
C ASN A 116 18.10 -7.26 -18.89
N PHE A 117 16.99 -6.60 -18.52
CA PHE A 117 16.66 -6.30 -17.15
C PHE A 117 16.11 -7.56 -16.45
N HIS A 118 16.56 -7.84 -15.21
CA HIS A 118 16.21 -9.04 -14.40
C HIS A 118 14.71 -9.18 -14.01
N GLY A 119 13.79 -8.49 -14.70
CA GLY A 119 12.35 -8.52 -14.45
C GLY A 119 11.54 -9.40 -15.41
N THR A 120 12.18 -10.14 -16.32
CA THR A 120 11.48 -10.93 -17.36
C THR A 120 10.40 -11.86 -16.79
N GLU A 121 10.62 -12.52 -15.65
CA GLU A 121 9.57 -13.37 -15.04
C GLU A 121 8.33 -12.57 -14.58
N LYS A 122 8.53 -11.45 -13.86
CA LYS A 122 7.42 -10.59 -13.41
C LYS A 122 6.69 -10.00 -14.61
N TYR A 123 7.45 -9.49 -15.58
CA TYR A 123 6.92 -8.72 -16.68
C TYR A 123 6.28 -9.55 -17.78
N VAL A 124 6.83 -10.71 -18.10
CA VAL A 124 6.17 -11.63 -19.04
C VAL A 124 4.83 -12.08 -18.46
N ARG A 125 4.76 -12.39 -17.16
CA ARG A 125 3.48 -12.69 -16.50
C ARG A 125 2.51 -11.52 -16.53
N LEU A 126 2.98 -10.29 -16.23
CA LEU A 126 2.14 -9.10 -16.36
C LEU A 126 1.58 -8.93 -17.78
N TRP A 127 2.37 -9.18 -18.83
CA TRP A 127 1.89 -9.08 -20.21
C TRP A 127 0.91 -10.19 -20.61
N MET A 128 1.13 -11.43 -20.14
CA MET A 128 0.27 -12.58 -20.46
C MET A 128 -1.04 -12.58 -19.67
N ASP A 129 -0.98 -12.24 -18.38
CA ASP A 129 -2.08 -12.46 -17.43
C ASP A 129 -2.96 -11.22 -17.22
N THR A 130 -2.55 -10.04 -17.70
CA THR A 130 -3.28 -8.78 -17.47
C THR A 130 -4.31 -8.49 -18.59
N PRO A 131 -5.60 -8.47 -18.26
CA PRO A 131 -6.65 -8.04 -19.18
C PRO A 131 -6.43 -6.60 -19.67
N ALA A 132 -6.69 -6.33 -20.95
CA ALA A 132 -6.38 -5.04 -21.57
C ALA A 132 -7.09 -3.85 -20.91
N ASP A 133 -8.32 -4.08 -20.47
CA ASP A 133 -9.17 -3.14 -19.74
C ASP A 133 -8.65 -2.85 -18.33
N ARG A 134 -7.73 -3.63 -17.77
CA ARG A 134 -7.20 -3.46 -16.40
C ARG A 134 -5.80 -2.83 -16.35
N ARG A 135 -5.19 -2.60 -17.51
CA ARG A 135 -3.84 -2.03 -17.65
C ARG A 135 -3.72 -0.57 -17.16
N HIS A 136 -4.84 0.13 -17.03
CA HIS A 136 -4.88 1.51 -16.57
C HIS A 136 -4.92 1.62 -15.04
N LEU A 137 -5.18 0.53 -14.32
CA LEU A 137 -5.36 0.54 -12.88
C LEU A 137 -4.04 0.87 -12.18
N ARG A 138 -4.15 1.69 -11.13
CA ARG A 138 -3.06 2.03 -10.21
C ARG A 138 -3.27 1.34 -8.87
N ASN A 139 -2.31 1.52 -7.97
CA ASN A 139 -2.31 0.83 -6.68
C ASN A 139 -3.54 1.13 -5.83
N LEU A 140 -4.10 2.35 -5.92
CA LEU A 140 -5.29 2.68 -5.15
C LEU A 140 -6.51 1.88 -5.61
N GLU A 141 -6.78 1.79 -6.91
CA GLU A 141 -7.89 1.02 -7.45
C GLU A 141 -7.77 -0.46 -7.06
N LEU A 142 -6.56 -1.02 -7.19
CA LEU A 142 -6.31 -2.41 -6.82
C LEU A 142 -6.54 -2.65 -5.32
N TRP A 143 -6.17 -1.70 -4.47
CA TRP A 143 -6.43 -1.82 -3.03
C TRP A 143 -7.91 -1.60 -2.70
N LEU A 144 -8.59 -0.67 -3.36
CA LEU A 144 -10.04 -0.47 -3.23
C LEU A 144 -10.81 -1.72 -3.67
N GLU A 145 -10.33 -2.45 -4.67
CA GLU A 145 -10.89 -3.75 -5.04
C GLU A 145 -10.55 -4.84 -4.02
N ALA A 146 -9.33 -4.85 -3.48
CA ALA A 146 -8.86 -5.92 -2.60
C ALA A 146 -9.45 -5.85 -1.19
N MET A 147 -9.82 -4.66 -0.70
CA MET A 147 -10.25 -4.45 0.68
C MET A 147 -11.58 -3.70 0.75
N ASP A 148 -12.41 -3.98 1.75
CA ASP A 148 -13.56 -3.13 2.06
C ASP A 148 -13.11 -1.92 2.88
N TRP A 149 -12.97 -0.77 2.21
CA TRP A 149 -12.58 0.50 2.82
C TRP A 149 -13.71 1.15 3.62
N SER A 150 -14.97 0.73 3.43
CA SER A 150 -16.11 1.28 4.18
C SER A 150 -16.05 0.92 5.66
N ALA A 151 -15.29 -0.12 6.01
CA ALA A 151 -15.05 -0.56 7.39
C ALA A 151 -13.97 0.26 8.11
N LEU A 152 -13.20 1.10 7.41
CA LEU A 152 -12.15 1.91 8.02
C LEU A 152 -12.76 3.00 8.89
N GLU A 153 -12.42 2.98 10.17
CA GLU A 153 -12.82 4.01 11.13
C GLU A 153 -11.69 5.02 11.38
N VAL A 154 -10.44 4.57 11.27
CA VAL A 154 -9.23 5.37 11.49
C VAL A 154 -8.31 5.27 10.28
N LEU A 155 -7.93 6.43 9.73
CA LEU A 155 -6.95 6.55 8.66
C LEU A 155 -5.87 7.55 9.06
N GLU A 156 -4.61 7.14 9.01
CA GLU A 156 -3.45 7.99 9.23
C GLU A 156 -2.53 8.00 8.00
N LEU A 157 -2.28 9.17 7.44
CA LEU A 157 -1.41 9.39 6.29
C LEU A 157 -0.16 10.19 6.72
N ARG A 158 0.97 9.50 6.82
CA ARG A 158 2.29 10.05 7.13
C ARG A 158 3.01 10.44 5.84
N GLY A 159 3.59 11.63 5.80
CA GLY A 159 4.26 12.19 4.62
C GLY A 159 3.37 12.92 3.59
N GLY A 160 2.11 13.21 3.93
CA GLY A 160 1.17 13.98 3.10
C GLY A 160 0.14 13.15 2.34
N VAL A 161 -0.66 13.83 1.51
CA VAL A 161 -1.75 13.21 0.74
C VAL A 161 -1.51 13.42 -0.76
N GLU A 162 -1.51 12.32 -1.52
CA GLU A 162 -1.49 12.36 -2.97
C GLU A 162 -2.80 12.92 -3.51
N GLY A 163 -2.73 13.80 -4.52
CA GLY A 163 -3.94 14.32 -5.19
C GLY A 163 -4.83 13.20 -5.73
N TYR A 164 -4.21 12.15 -6.26
CA TYR A 164 -4.90 10.96 -6.75
C TYR A 164 -5.74 10.25 -5.67
N PHE A 165 -5.20 10.13 -4.46
CA PHE A 165 -5.92 9.60 -3.31
C PHE A 165 -7.11 10.49 -2.93
N ALA A 166 -6.88 11.80 -2.85
CA ALA A 166 -7.92 12.77 -2.49
C ALA A 166 -9.11 12.76 -3.47
N ASP A 167 -8.87 12.39 -4.73
CA ASP A 167 -9.90 12.41 -5.76
C ASP A 167 -10.72 11.11 -5.81
N LEU A 168 -10.11 9.97 -5.45
CA LEU A 168 -10.73 8.65 -5.65
C LEU A 168 -11.15 7.93 -4.36
N ALA A 169 -10.42 8.10 -3.26
CA ALA A 169 -10.71 7.39 -2.02
C ALA A 169 -12.00 7.82 -1.27
N PRO A 170 -12.42 9.11 -1.26
CA PRO A 170 -13.50 9.56 -0.37
C PRO A 170 -14.82 8.78 -0.46
N PRO A 171 -15.34 8.42 -1.64
CA PRO A 171 -16.57 7.64 -1.76
C PRO A 171 -16.51 6.26 -1.08
N HIS A 172 -15.32 5.74 -0.82
CA HIS A 172 -15.10 4.44 -0.18
C HIS A 172 -14.84 4.54 1.32
N LEU A 173 -14.71 5.75 1.88
CA LEU A 173 -14.38 6.01 3.28
C LEU A 173 -15.61 6.33 4.14
N THR A 174 -16.75 5.65 3.87
CA THR A 174 -18.03 5.97 4.51
C THR A 174 -18.08 5.68 6.01
N GLY A 175 -17.25 4.75 6.51
CA GLY A 175 -17.13 4.44 7.93
C GLY A 175 -16.12 5.30 8.68
N LEU A 176 -15.42 6.21 7.99
CA LEU A 176 -14.32 6.96 8.56
C LEU A 176 -14.82 7.89 9.66
N LYS A 177 -14.16 7.86 10.82
CA LYS A 177 -14.43 8.72 11.97
C LYS A 177 -13.25 9.61 12.29
N HIS A 178 -12.03 9.10 12.09
CA HIS A 178 -10.80 9.80 12.43
C HIS A 178 -9.84 9.79 11.24
N LEU A 179 -9.45 10.99 10.82
CA LEU A 179 -8.41 11.21 9.81
C LEU A 179 -7.24 11.95 10.45
N ALA A 180 -6.07 11.31 10.44
CA ALA A 180 -4.81 11.95 10.80
C ALA A 180 -3.96 12.15 9.54
N VAL A 181 -3.44 13.36 9.34
CA VAL A 181 -2.56 13.66 8.20
C VAL A 181 -1.35 14.41 8.71
N GLU A 182 -0.16 13.91 8.37
CA GLU A 182 1.09 14.62 8.54
C GLU A 182 1.28 15.60 7.38
N GLU A 183 1.60 16.85 7.69
CA GLU A 183 1.89 17.85 6.67
C GLU A 183 3.23 17.56 5.95
N GLY A 184 3.19 16.68 4.94
CA GLY A 184 4.23 16.53 3.92
C GLY A 184 4.51 17.78 3.05
N TRP A 185 5.62 17.73 2.30
CA TRP A 185 6.17 18.86 1.53
C TRP A 185 5.29 19.31 0.35
N LYS A 186 5.07 20.63 0.24
CA LYS A 186 4.50 21.44 -0.89
C LYS A 186 3.18 21.02 -1.55
N GLN A 187 2.74 19.76 -1.50
CA GLN A 187 1.53 19.25 -2.17
C GLN A 187 0.24 19.36 -1.34
N ASN A 188 0.35 19.76 -0.07
CA ASN A 188 -0.76 19.65 0.88
C ASN A 188 -1.70 20.86 0.95
N LYS A 189 -1.28 22.04 0.49
CA LYS A 189 -2.05 23.29 0.68
C LYS A 189 -3.43 23.27 0.00
N SER A 190 -3.58 22.58 -1.13
CA SER A 190 -4.86 22.44 -1.83
C SER A 190 -5.46 21.04 -1.70
N THR A 191 -4.63 20.01 -1.51
CA THR A 191 -5.06 18.61 -1.52
C THR A 191 -5.80 18.23 -0.24
N ILE A 192 -5.28 18.62 0.93
CA ILE A 192 -5.93 18.32 2.21
C ILE A 192 -7.33 18.96 2.29
N PRO A 193 -7.50 20.27 1.99
CA PRO A 193 -8.84 20.87 1.95
C PRO A 193 -9.80 20.17 1.00
N ARG A 194 -9.32 19.72 -0.18
CA ARG A 194 -10.14 19.01 -1.16
C ARG A 194 -10.58 17.62 -0.67
N LEU A 195 -9.66 16.87 -0.05
CA LEU A 195 -9.97 15.59 0.59
C LEU A 195 -11.04 15.81 1.67
N LEU A 196 -10.84 16.77 2.57
CA LEU A 196 -11.77 17.05 3.66
C LEU A 196 -13.16 17.43 3.16
N ALA A 197 -13.24 18.25 2.11
CA ALA A 197 -14.51 18.64 1.51
C ALA A 197 -15.28 17.47 0.85
N SER A 198 -14.60 16.35 0.61
CA SER A 198 -15.18 15.16 -0.04
C SER A 198 -15.51 14.04 0.96
N LEU A 199 -15.16 14.21 2.24
CA LEU A 199 -15.41 13.25 3.31
C LEU A 199 -16.73 13.54 4.04
N PRO A 200 -17.30 12.56 4.77
CA PRO A 200 -18.45 12.81 5.63
C PRO A 200 -18.19 13.90 6.67
N ASP A 201 -19.18 14.76 6.95
CA ASP A 201 -19.08 15.85 7.93
C ASP A 201 -18.73 15.36 9.36
N SER A 202 -18.96 14.08 9.65
CA SER A 202 -18.66 13.43 10.93
C SER A 202 -17.18 13.12 11.14
N VAL A 203 -16.31 13.29 10.13
CA VAL A 203 -14.89 12.96 10.23
C VAL A 203 -14.14 14.01 11.06
N HIS A 204 -13.48 13.55 12.13
CA HIS A 204 -12.59 14.38 12.93
C HIS A 204 -11.18 14.39 12.33
N LEU A 205 -10.68 15.58 11.98
CA LEU A 205 -9.33 15.78 11.50
C LEU A 205 -8.36 16.01 12.67
N GLN A 206 -7.24 15.31 12.64
CA GLN A 206 -6.07 15.58 13.47
C GLN A 206 -4.87 15.88 12.57
N SER A 207 -4.27 17.06 12.74
CA SER A 207 -2.97 17.35 12.14
C SER A 207 -1.90 16.64 12.96
N LEU A 208 -1.05 15.85 12.31
CA LEU A 208 0.18 15.35 12.93
C LEU A 208 1.26 16.43 12.79
N ALA A 209 1.92 16.76 13.90
CA ALA A 209 2.96 17.76 14.00
C ALA A 209 4.35 17.16 13.69
#